data_AF-A0A3C1L9Z4-F1
#
_entry.id   AF-A0A3C1L9Z4-F1
#
_cell.length_a   1.000
_cell.length_b   1.000
_cell.length_c   1.000
_cell.angle_alpha   90.00
_cell.angle_beta   90.00
_cell.angle_gamma   90.00
#
_symmetry.space_group_name_H-M   'P 1'
#
loop_
_entity.id
_entity.type
_entity.pdbx_description
1 polymer ?
#
loop_
_entity_poly.entity_id
_entity_poly.type
_entity_poly.pdbx_seq_one_letter_code
_entity_poly.pdbx_strand_id
1 'polypeptide(L)' 'PRLNGKVERSHRIDAEEFYRLLDGQLIDDANVFNERLAEWENFYNHDRPHGALGGDTPYERLRAKTQPTRTRL' A
#
# COMPACT_ATOMS: atom_id res chain seq x y z
N PRO A 1 8.88 17.00 -17.09
CA PRO A 1 8.02 17.00 -15.88
C PRO A 1 7.94 15.58 -15.28
N ARG A 2 8.53 15.36 -14.10
CA ARG A 2 8.44 14.10 -13.33
C ARG A 2 8.01 14.41 -11.91
N LEU A 3 6.77 14.87 -11.74
CA LEU A 3 6.33 15.50 -10.49
C LEU A 3 5.73 14.53 -9.47
N ASN A 4 5.50 13.26 -9.79
CA ASN A 4 4.85 12.36 -8.83
C ASN A 4 5.27 10.89 -8.88
N GLY A 5 6.58 10.64 -8.93
CA GLY A 5 7.12 9.27 -9.02
C GLY A 5 6.69 8.33 -7.88
N LYS A 6 6.20 8.86 -6.75
CA LYS A 6 5.60 8.04 -5.68
C LYS A 6 4.21 7.54 -6.06
N VAL A 7 3.34 8.42 -6.54
CA VAL A 7 1.98 8.04 -6.97
C VAL A 7 2.05 7.14 -8.19
N GLU A 8 2.89 7.47 -9.18
CA GLU A 8 3.09 6.63 -10.36
C GLU A 8 3.58 5.22 -10.01
N ARG A 9 4.42 5.08 -8.97
CA ARG A 9 4.86 3.77 -8.48
C ARG A 9 3.75 3.03 -7.76
N SER A 10 2.94 3.71 -6.94
CA SER A 10 1.79 3.10 -6.25
C SER A 10 0.81 2.50 -7.27
N HIS A 11 0.37 3.29 -8.24
CA HIS A 11 -0.56 2.83 -9.27
C HIS A 11 -0.01 1.66 -10.09
N ARG A 12 1.31 1.62 -10.32
CA ARG A 12 1.94 0.49 -11.00
C ARG A 12 1.89 -0.78 -10.15
N ILE A 13 2.15 -0.67 -8.84
CA ILE A 13 2.04 -1.82 -7.94
C ILE A 13 0.60 -2.32 -7.87
N ASP A 14 -0.39 -1.42 -7.80
CA ASP A 14 -1.80 -1.82 -7.84
C ASP A 14 -2.14 -2.57 -9.14
N ALA A 15 -1.62 -2.12 -10.28
CA ALA A 15 -1.77 -2.81 -11.57
C ALA A 15 -1.09 -4.19 -11.60
N GLU A 16 0.10 -4.31 -11.00
CA GLU A 16 0.91 -5.54 -11.04
C GLU A 16 0.48 -6.58 -10.00
N GLU A 17 0.00 -6.15 -8.84
CA GLU A 17 -0.23 -7.03 -7.68
C GLU A 17 -1.71 -7.15 -7.28
N PHE A 18 -2.54 -6.12 -7.49
CA PHE A 18 -3.97 -6.19 -7.17
C PHE A 18 -4.82 -6.53 -8.40
N TYR A 19 -4.83 -5.66 -9.42
CA TYR A 19 -5.68 -5.85 -10.59
C TYR A 19 -5.34 -7.11 -11.37
N ARG A 20 -4.08 -7.54 -11.36
CA ARG A 20 -3.66 -8.83 -11.96
C ARG A 20 -4.34 -10.03 -11.29
N LEU A 21 -4.60 -9.99 -9.98
CA LEU A 21 -5.31 -11.07 -9.29
C LEU A 21 -6.79 -11.13 -9.65
N LEU A 22 -7.33 -10.02 -10.16
CA LEU A 22 -8.71 -9.89 -10.62
C LEU A 22 -8.85 -10.11 -12.13
N ASP A 23 -7.76 -10.36 -12.84
CA ASP A 23 -7.77 -10.53 -14.29
C ASP A 23 -8.63 -11.75 -14.69
N GLY A 24 -9.55 -11.54 -15.64
CA GLY A 24 -10.54 -12.54 -16.04
C GLY A 24 -11.67 -12.78 -15.02
N GLN A 25 -11.69 -12.11 -13.87
CA GLN A 25 -12.76 -12.20 -12.89
C GLN A 25 -13.82 -11.11 -13.17
N LEU A 26 -15.04 -11.51 -13.56
CA LEU A 26 -16.15 -10.58 -13.66
C LEU A 26 -16.68 -10.29 -12.25
N ILE A 27 -16.34 -9.13 -11.70
CA ILE A 27 -16.92 -8.61 -10.46
C ILE A 27 -17.90 -7.51 -10.86
N ASP A 28 -19.18 -7.87 -10.94
CA ASP A 28 -20.28 -6.97 -11.26
C ASP A 28 -20.95 -6.36 -10.01
N ASP A 29 -20.58 -6.84 -8.82
CA ASP A 29 -20.99 -6.29 -7.53
C ASP A 29 -19.92 -5.36 -6.96
N ALA A 30 -20.27 -4.08 -6.83
CA ALA A 30 -19.40 -3.06 -6.26
C ALA A 30 -19.04 -3.32 -4.79
N ASN A 31 -19.90 -3.98 -4.01
CA ASN A 31 -19.62 -4.29 -2.61
C ASN A 31 -18.50 -5.33 -2.50
N VAL A 32 -18.58 -6.39 -3.32
CA VAL A 32 -17.52 -7.41 -3.39
C VAL A 32 -16.20 -6.78 -3.83
N PHE A 33 -16.22 -5.89 -4.83
CA PHE A 33 -15.02 -5.17 -5.22
C PHE A 33 -14.42 -4.34 -4.07
N ASN A 34 -15.25 -3.60 -3.34
CA ASN A 34 -14.81 -2.79 -2.21
C ASN A 34 -14.22 -3.63 -1.06
N GLU A 35 -14.76 -4.82 -0.80
CA GLU A 35 -14.20 -5.76 0.18
C GLU A 35 -12.78 -6.19 -0.22
N ARG A 36 -12.58 -6.57 -1.49
CA ARG A 36 -11.24 -6.94 -1.99
C ARG A 36 -10.26 -5.79 -1.97
N LEU A 37 -10.73 -4.57 -2.28
CA LEU A 37 -9.90 -3.38 -2.19
C LEU A 37 -9.47 -3.10 -0.74
N ALA A 38 -10.38 -3.24 0.23
CA ALA A 38 -10.05 -3.06 1.64
C ALA A 38 -9.04 -4.11 2.15
N GLU A 39 -9.18 -5.37 1.72
CA GLU A 39 -8.20 -6.43 2.01
C GLU A 39 -6.82 -6.08 1.43
N TRP A 40 -6.78 -5.61 0.18
CA TRP A 40 -5.55 -5.18 -0.49
C TRP A 40 -4.88 -4.01 0.23
N GLU A 41 -5.65 -2.97 0.56
CA GLU A 41 -5.14 -1.80 1.28
C GLU A 41 -4.60 -2.18 2.67
N ASN A 42 -5.27 -3.10 3.36
CA ASN A 42 -4.79 -3.59 4.65
C ASN A 42 -3.44 -4.33 4.49
N PHE A 43 -3.36 -5.29 3.56
CA PHE A 43 -2.12 -6.01 3.27
C PHE A 43 -0.99 -5.05 2.89
N TYR A 44 -1.24 -4.14 1.95
CA TYR A 44 -0.23 -3.18 1.47
C TYR A 44 0.29 -2.29 2.60
N ASN A 45 -0.59 -1.80 3.47
CA ASN A 45 -0.21 -0.87 4.53
C ASN A 45 0.39 -1.53 5.77
N HIS A 46 0.00 -2.77 6.09
CA HIS A 46 0.30 -3.40 7.37
C HIS A 46 1.18 -4.65 7.28
N ASP A 47 1.21 -5.35 6.15
CA ASP A 47 1.87 -6.66 6.03
C ASP A 47 2.94 -6.70 4.93
N ARG A 48 2.78 -5.91 3.86
CA ARG A 48 3.67 -5.93 2.69
C ARG A 48 5.02 -5.28 3.01
N PRO A 49 6.15 -5.99 2.90
CA PRO A 49 7.46 -5.39 3.09
C PRO A 49 7.82 -4.47 1.91
N HIS A 50 8.30 -3.26 2.20
CA HIS A 50 8.65 -2.29 1.16
C HIS A 50 10.16 -2.06 1.08
N GLY A 51 10.78 -2.43 -0.05
CA GLY A 51 12.22 -2.23 -0.26
C GLY A 51 12.67 -0.77 -0.14
N ALA A 52 11.86 0.19 -0.60
CA ALA A 52 12.14 1.62 -0.42
C ALA A 52 12.06 2.08 1.04
N LEU A 53 11.45 1.27 1.91
CA LEU A 53 11.38 1.47 3.35
C LEU A 53 12.31 0.49 4.10
N GLY A 54 13.27 -0.15 3.42
CA GLY A 54 14.20 -1.07 4.09
C GLY A 54 13.55 -2.34 4.65
N GLY A 55 12.38 -2.71 4.12
CA GLY A 55 11.61 -3.88 4.58
C GLY A 55 10.43 -3.53 5.46
N ASP A 56 10.40 -2.34 6.08
CA ASP A 56 9.26 -1.89 6.90
C ASP A 56 7.98 -1.78 6.05
N THR A 57 6.84 -1.89 6.72
CA THR A 57 5.53 -1.55 6.14
C THR A 57 5.28 -0.04 6.20
N PRO A 58 4.38 0.49 5.35
CA PRO A 58 4.00 1.91 5.40
C PRO A 58 3.52 2.34 6.78
N TYR A 59 2.77 1.49 7.48
CA TYR A 59 2.28 1.75 8.82
C TYR A 59 3.41 1.82 9.86
N GLU A 60 4.36 0.89 9.82
CA GLU A 60 5.54 0.92 10.71
C GLU A 60 6.36 2.20 10.51
N ARG A 61 6.57 2.59 9.25
CA ARG A 61 7.26 3.83 8.91
C ARG A 61 6.50 5.07 9.41
N LEU A 62 5.17 5.07 9.29
CA LEU A 62 4.34 6.15 9.80
C LEU A 62 4.49 6.25 11.31
N ARG A 63 4.32 5.14 12.04
CA ARG A 63 4.47 5.08 13.50
C ARG A 63 5.82 5.59 13.97
N ALA A 64 6.90 5.17 13.31
CA ALA A 64 8.26 5.63 13.64
C ALA A 64 8.41 7.15 13.49
N LYS A 65 7.75 7.77 12.50
CA LYS A 65 7.78 9.22 12.28
C LYS A 65 6.88 10.01 13.22
N THR A 66 5.78 9.41 13.68
CA THR A 66 4.81 10.09 14.56
C THR A 66 5.11 9.91 16.04
N GLN A 67 6.07 9.06 16.42
CA GLN A 67 6.50 8.97 17.81
C GLN A 67 7.33 10.20 18.21
N PRO A 68 7.04 10.82 19.37
CA PRO A 68 7.85 11.93 19.85
C PRO A 68 9.27 11.44 20.14
N THR A 69 10.26 12.15 19.61
CA THR A 69 11.67 11.86 19.89
C THR A 69 11.90 12.04 21.39
N ARG A 70 12.18 10.94 22.10
CA ARG A 70 12.68 11.02 23.48
C ARG A 70 14.13 11.50 23.42
N THR A 71 14.33 12.82 23.53
CA THR A 71 15.63 13.39 23.87
C THR A 71 16.02 12.85 25.24
N ARG A 72 17.01 11.95 25.29
CA ARG A 72 17.65 11.60 26.56
C ARG A 72 18.51 12.79 26.98
N LEU A 73 18.21 13.32 28.16
CA LEU A 73 19.12 14.20 28.92
C LEU A 73 20.30 13.39 29.44
#